data_AF-A0A3A9Z9F0-F1
#
_entry.id   AF-A0A3A9Z9F0-F1
#
_cell.length_a   1.000
_cell.length_b   1.000
_cell.length_c   1.000
_cell.angle_alpha   90.00
_cell.angle_beta   90.00
_cell.angle_gamma   90.00
#
_symmetry.space_group_name_H-M   'P 1'
#
loop_
_entity.id
_entity.type
_entity.pdbx_description
1 polymer ?
#
loop_
_entity_poly.entity_id
_entity_poly.type
_entity_poly.pdbx_seq_one_letter_code
_entity_poly.pdbx_strand_id
1 'polypeptide(L)'
;MTTTGSTGSRGRRRAARAAIAACAAACCAVPWATPAQALGTTIDPATRNYGCWLRWADDWQNPAMAAEDPMCLQVFQDDPQAVWQWDGVYRDGPTPPPDGHLCSAGQAAGGRYDSLDLPGPWRTTPIADPNGNFSVRVHDLLRDGADLIWIWVTEPGFDPTTQPLTWDDLVLERTEGSFEPDWGAPSPEPHLPGGTYEVVVSAPGRSGHHVVVTQFALTGQERSHWLCSDVDFG
;
A
#
# COMPACT_ATOMS: atom_id res chain seq x y z
N MET A 1 6.45 -81.11 -0.53
CA MET A 1 6.59 -79.76 0.06
C MET A 1 6.90 -78.77 -1.06
N THR A 2 5.89 -78.02 -1.49
CA THR A 2 5.98 -77.00 -2.54
C THR A 2 6.15 -75.64 -1.88
N THR A 3 7.33 -75.03 -2.02
CA THR A 3 7.63 -73.69 -1.54
C THR A 3 7.37 -72.66 -2.65
N THR A 4 6.20 -72.02 -2.61
CA THR A 4 5.87 -70.84 -3.42
C THR A 4 6.68 -69.63 -2.94
N GLY A 5 7.74 -69.29 -3.67
CA GLY A 5 8.59 -68.13 -3.41
C GLY A 5 7.89 -66.81 -3.73
N SER A 6 7.75 -65.96 -2.71
CA SER A 6 7.25 -64.58 -2.76
C SER A 6 8.17 -63.66 -3.60
N THR A 7 8.06 -63.70 -4.92
CA THR A 7 8.76 -62.77 -5.84
C THR A 7 8.02 -61.45 -6.04
N GLY A 8 6.71 -61.39 -5.77
CA GLY A 8 5.89 -60.19 -6.03
C GLY A 8 6.12 -59.00 -5.08
N SER A 9 6.61 -59.22 -3.86
CA SER A 9 6.65 -58.16 -2.82
C SER A 9 7.88 -57.24 -2.91
N ARG A 10 8.98 -57.67 -3.54
CA ARG A 10 10.19 -56.85 -3.73
C ARG A 10 10.06 -55.89 -4.92
N GLY A 11 9.40 -56.31 -6.00
CA GLY A 11 9.14 -55.47 -7.17
C GLY A 11 8.21 -54.30 -6.85
N ARG A 12 7.11 -54.57 -6.13
CA ARG A 12 6.15 -53.53 -5.68
C ARG A 12 6.78 -52.47 -4.76
N ARG A 13 7.69 -52.87 -3.85
CA ARG A 13 8.40 -51.94 -2.96
C ARG A 13 9.41 -51.06 -3.70
N ARG A 14 10.06 -51.58 -4.75
CA ARG A 14 10.99 -50.79 -5.59
C ARG A 14 10.23 -49.80 -6.47
N ALA A 15 9.11 -50.21 -7.05
CA ALA A 15 8.25 -49.32 -7.83
C ALA A 15 7.65 -48.19 -6.97
N ALA A 16 7.19 -48.51 -5.75
CA ALA A 16 6.68 -47.51 -4.81
C ALA A 16 7.77 -46.49 -4.39
N ARG A 17 9.00 -46.95 -4.13
CA ARG A 17 10.12 -46.06 -3.80
C ARG A 17 10.54 -45.17 -4.97
N ALA A 18 10.53 -45.71 -6.19
CA ALA A 18 10.81 -44.92 -7.40
C ALA A 18 9.72 -43.86 -7.66
N ALA A 19 8.44 -44.20 -7.45
CA ALA A 19 7.34 -43.26 -7.56
C ALA A 19 7.42 -42.14 -6.51
N ILE A 20 7.75 -42.47 -5.26
CA ILE A 20 7.93 -41.47 -4.19
C ILE A 20 9.12 -40.55 -4.49
N ALA A 21 10.24 -41.10 -4.96
CA ALA A 21 11.41 -40.30 -5.34
C ALA A 21 11.11 -39.37 -6.55
N ALA A 22 10.34 -39.85 -7.52
CA ALA A 22 9.90 -39.05 -8.66
C ALA A 22 8.92 -37.93 -8.24
N CYS A 23 7.98 -38.21 -7.34
CA CYS A 23 7.09 -37.18 -6.78
C CYS A 23 7.84 -36.15 -5.94
N ALA A 24 8.82 -36.57 -5.12
CA ALA A 24 9.65 -35.65 -4.34
C ALA A 24 10.50 -34.75 -5.25
N ALA A 25 11.11 -35.31 -6.31
CA ALA A 25 11.85 -34.53 -7.30
C ALA A 25 10.95 -33.55 -8.06
N ALA A 26 9.72 -33.95 -8.40
CA ALA A 26 8.74 -33.07 -9.05
C ALA A 26 8.29 -31.92 -8.13
N CYS A 27 8.08 -32.16 -6.83
CA CYS A 27 7.75 -31.11 -5.87
C CYS A 27 8.91 -30.11 -5.64
N CYS A 28 10.17 -30.55 -5.75
CA CYS A 28 11.34 -29.66 -5.69
C CYS A 28 11.60 -28.89 -6.99
N ALA A 29 11.00 -29.31 -8.12
CA ALA A 29 11.16 -28.66 -9.42
C ALA A 29 10.09 -27.61 -9.71
N VAL A 30 9.06 -27.46 -8.86
CA VAL A 30 8.11 -26.36 -8.98
C VAL A 30 8.80 -25.11 -8.45
N PRO A 31 9.05 -24.07 -9.26
CA PRO A 31 9.50 -22.79 -8.72
C PRO A 31 8.41 -22.27 -7.79
N TRP A 32 8.76 -22.10 -6.51
CA TRP A 32 7.92 -21.39 -5.57
C TRP A 32 8.02 -19.93 -5.98
N ALA A 33 7.14 -19.50 -6.90
CA ALA A 33 7.00 -18.09 -7.20
C ALA A 33 6.48 -17.41 -5.94
N THR A 34 7.37 -16.72 -5.22
CA THR A 34 6.92 -15.76 -4.22
C THR A 34 6.18 -14.67 -4.99
N PRO A 35 4.95 -14.30 -4.59
CA PRO A 35 4.33 -13.12 -5.17
C PRO A 35 5.33 -11.98 -5.07
N ALA A 36 5.51 -11.21 -6.16
CA ALA A 36 6.32 -10.00 -6.10
C ALA A 36 5.82 -9.20 -4.90
N GLN A 37 6.72 -8.84 -3.99
CA GLN A 37 6.36 -7.92 -2.92
C GLN A 37 6.34 -6.53 -3.56
N ALA A 38 5.38 -5.72 -3.18
CA ALA A 38 5.24 -4.35 -3.62
C ALA A 38 5.04 -3.56 -2.35
N LEU A 39 6.09 -2.83 -1.95
CA LEU A 39 6.13 -2.13 -0.68
C LEU A 39 6.44 -0.68 -0.96
N GLY A 40 5.49 0.20 -0.67
CA GLY A 40 5.63 1.62 -0.92
C GLY A 40 4.54 2.45 -0.27
N THR A 41 4.84 3.73 -0.06
CA THR A 41 3.90 4.68 0.52
C THR A 41 4.27 6.11 0.13
N THR A 42 3.38 7.07 0.37
CA THR A 42 3.72 8.50 0.32
C THR A 42 4.19 8.91 1.70
N ILE A 43 5.46 9.31 1.81
CA ILE A 43 6.09 9.68 3.08
C ILE A 43 5.91 11.16 3.41
N ASP A 44 5.64 12.00 2.40
CA ASP A 44 5.38 13.43 2.57
C ASP A 44 4.55 13.96 1.37
N PRO A 45 3.35 14.52 1.58
CA PRO A 45 2.59 14.46 2.83
C PRO A 45 2.30 13.00 3.20
N ALA A 46 2.53 12.63 4.46
CA ALA A 46 2.40 11.24 4.93
C ALA A 46 0.99 10.68 4.70
N THR A 47 0.90 9.43 4.25
CA THR A 47 -0.39 8.74 4.13
C THR A 47 -1.06 8.53 5.48
N ARG A 48 -2.38 8.31 5.48
CA ARG A 48 -3.19 8.06 6.69
C ARG A 48 -2.53 7.05 7.64
N ASN A 49 -2.27 5.84 7.16
CA ASN A 49 -1.70 4.76 7.99
C ASN A 49 -0.22 4.96 8.31
N TYR A 50 0.61 5.43 7.37
CA TYR A 50 2.02 5.73 7.65
C TYR A 50 2.15 6.86 8.68
N GLY A 51 1.31 7.89 8.58
CA GLY A 51 1.20 8.96 9.57
C GLY A 51 0.78 8.44 10.95
N CYS A 52 -0.20 7.54 11.02
CA CYS A 52 -0.55 6.88 12.28
C CYS A 52 0.62 6.07 12.85
N TRP A 53 1.33 5.34 12.00
CA TRP A 53 2.52 4.58 12.40
C TRP A 53 3.58 5.50 12.99
N LEU A 54 3.91 6.59 12.30
CA LEU A 54 4.92 7.56 12.76
C LEU A 54 4.58 8.19 14.11
N ARG A 55 3.30 8.48 14.38
CA ARG A 55 2.87 9.19 15.58
C ARG A 55 2.60 8.30 16.78
N TRP A 56 2.21 7.05 16.54
CA TRP A 56 1.60 6.21 17.58
C TRP A 56 2.11 4.78 17.64
N ALA A 57 2.95 4.29 16.72
CA ALA A 57 3.36 2.89 16.73
C ALA A 57 4.05 2.46 18.03
N ASP A 58 4.86 3.32 18.63
CA ASP A 58 5.56 3.06 19.89
C ASP A 58 4.68 3.18 21.14
N ASP A 59 3.47 3.75 21.02
CA ASP A 59 2.53 3.99 22.12
C ASP A 59 1.05 3.77 21.69
N TRP A 60 0.80 2.77 20.84
CA TRP A 60 -0.48 2.61 20.13
C TRP A 60 -1.69 2.27 21.04
N GLN A 61 -1.44 1.97 22.31
CA GLN A 61 -2.46 1.72 23.34
C GLN A 61 -2.71 2.93 24.24
N ASN A 62 -2.11 4.08 23.95
CA ASN A 62 -2.27 5.28 24.75
C ASN A 62 -3.73 5.77 24.73
N PRO A 63 -4.41 5.87 25.88
CA PRO A 63 -5.78 6.34 25.94
C PRO A 63 -5.95 7.80 25.48
N ALA A 64 -4.88 8.61 25.49
CA ALA A 64 -4.91 9.99 25.01
C ALA A 64 -5.18 10.08 23.49
N MET A 65 -4.86 9.03 22.71
CA MET A 65 -5.10 8.99 21.27
C MET A 65 -6.58 9.25 20.92
N ALA A 66 -7.52 8.86 21.79
CA ALA A 66 -8.95 9.12 21.60
C ALA A 66 -9.30 10.61 21.48
N ALA A 67 -8.59 11.47 22.21
CA ALA A 67 -8.80 12.91 22.18
C ALA A 67 -7.89 13.60 21.15
N GLU A 68 -6.69 13.07 20.93
CA GLU A 68 -5.65 13.73 20.12
C GLU A 68 -5.67 13.34 18.64
N ASP A 69 -6.01 12.08 18.34
CA ASP A 69 -5.98 11.51 16.98
C ASP A 69 -7.03 10.38 16.85
N PRO A 70 -8.33 10.73 16.94
CA PRO A 70 -9.40 9.74 16.93
C PRO A 70 -9.44 8.91 15.65
N MET A 71 -8.94 9.46 14.53
CA MET A 71 -8.86 8.73 13.27
C MET A 71 -7.77 7.67 13.29
N CYS A 72 -6.59 7.92 13.87
CA CYS A 72 -5.63 6.84 14.06
C CYS A 72 -6.09 5.81 15.10
N LEU A 73 -6.78 6.26 16.17
CA LEU A 73 -7.32 5.33 17.16
C LEU A 73 -8.27 4.31 16.52
N GLN A 74 -9.20 4.75 15.67
CA GLN A 74 -10.14 3.84 15.05
C GLN A 74 -9.45 2.84 14.11
N VAL A 75 -8.37 3.24 13.40
CA VAL A 75 -7.57 2.30 12.59
C VAL A 75 -6.94 1.22 13.47
N PHE A 76 -6.32 1.60 14.58
CA PHE A 76 -5.74 0.62 15.51
C PHE A 76 -6.79 -0.27 16.18
N GLN A 77 -8.01 0.22 16.39
CA GLN A 77 -9.10 -0.56 16.96
C GLN A 77 -9.73 -1.55 15.96
N ASP A 78 -9.78 -1.18 14.68
CA ASP A 78 -10.29 -2.01 13.60
C ASP A 78 -9.29 -3.13 13.25
N ASP A 79 -8.10 -2.75 12.77
CA ASP A 79 -7.00 -3.68 12.51
C ASP A 79 -5.64 -2.98 12.67
N PRO A 80 -4.88 -3.25 13.76
CA PRO A 80 -3.53 -2.72 13.92
C PRO A 80 -2.59 -3.03 12.74
N GLN A 81 -2.82 -4.13 12.00
CA GLN A 81 -2.01 -4.46 10.83
C GLN A 81 -2.14 -3.45 9.70
N ALA A 82 -3.22 -2.67 9.64
CA ALA A 82 -3.36 -1.55 8.70
C ALA A 82 -2.25 -0.50 8.89
N VAL A 83 -1.81 -0.33 10.14
CA VAL A 83 -0.72 0.59 10.53
C VAL A 83 0.64 -0.09 10.46
N TRP A 84 0.76 -1.33 10.91
CA TRP A 84 2.05 -2.05 10.89
C TRP A 84 2.52 -2.41 9.47
N GLN A 85 1.58 -2.64 8.55
CA GLN A 85 1.85 -2.89 7.13
C GLN A 85 1.49 -1.65 6.31
N TRP A 86 2.05 -0.51 6.72
CA TRP A 86 1.78 0.81 6.14
C TRP A 86 2.22 0.94 4.67
N ASP A 87 3.15 0.09 4.25
CA ASP A 87 3.71 -0.02 2.90
C ASP A 87 2.89 -0.96 1.98
N GLY A 88 1.87 -1.63 2.52
CA GLY A 88 1.14 -2.70 1.84
C GLY A 88 -0.20 -2.29 1.21
N VAL A 89 -0.49 -1.00 1.05
CA VAL A 89 -1.78 -0.52 0.52
C VAL A 89 -1.80 -0.55 -1.01
N TYR A 90 -1.91 -1.75 -1.58
CA TYR A 90 -1.94 -1.96 -3.04
C TYR A 90 -3.07 -2.90 -3.48
N ARG A 91 -3.37 -2.85 -4.78
CA ARG A 91 -4.26 -3.79 -5.45
C ARG A 91 -3.66 -4.28 -6.75
N ASP A 92 -4.08 -5.48 -7.13
CA ASP A 92 -3.76 -6.11 -8.40
C ASP A 92 -4.89 -5.92 -9.42
N GLY A 93 -4.51 -5.86 -10.69
CA GLY A 93 -5.40 -5.74 -11.84
C GLY A 93 -5.66 -4.29 -12.28
N PRO A 94 -6.29 -4.12 -13.45
CA PRO A 94 -6.47 -2.82 -14.09
C PRO A 94 -7.65 -2.00 -13.54
N THR A 95 -8.48 -2.58 -12.67
CA THR A 95 -9.69 -1.92 -12.18
C THR A 95 -9.35 -1.02 -10.99
N PRO A 96 -9.63 0.29 -11.07
CA PRO A 96 -9.43 1.20 -9.94
C PRO A 96 -10.34 0.84 -8.75
N PRO A 97 -10.03 1.31 -7.53
CA PRO A 97 -10.93 1.19 -6.40
C PRO A 97 -12.30 1.84 -6.69
N PRO A 98 -13.41 1.27 -6.20
CA PRO A 98 -14.71 1.93 -6.30
C PRO A 98 -14.80 3.15 -5.37
N ASP A 99 -15.81 3.99 -5.60
CA ASP A 99 -16.15 5.10 -4.71
C ASP A 99 -16.29 4.66 -3.25
N GLY A 100 -15.84 5.51 -2.34
CA GLY A 100 -15.81 5.23 -0.91
C GLY A 100 -14.73 4.24 -0.49
N HIS A 101 -13.93 3.71 -1.42
CA HIS A 101 -12.88 2.73 -1.12
C HIS A 101 -11.51 3.06 -1.72
N LEU A 102 -11.26 4.34 -2.02
CA LEU A 102 -10.00 4.76 -2.62
C LEU A 102 -8.83 4.59 -1.64
N CYS A 103 -9.04 4.87 -0.35
CA CYS A 103 -7.98 4.88 0.66
C CYS A 103 -7.63 3.48 1.20
N SER A 104 -8.54 2.52 1.08
CA SER A 104 -8.29 1.10 1.34
C SER A 104 -7.78 0.33 0.11
N ALA A 105 -7.52 1.03 -1.01
CA ALA A 105 -7.23 0.41 -2.31
C ALA A 105 -8.32 -0.59 -2.75
N GLY A 106 -9.59 -0.31 -2.46
CA GLY A 106 -10.73 -1.16 -2.82
C GLY A 106 -10.80 -2.40 -1.96
N GLN A 107 -10.74 -2.22 -0.64
CA GLN A 107 -10.76 -3.28 0.38
C GLN A 107 -9.60 -4.28 0.23
N ALA A 108 -8.41 -3.75 -0.06
CA ALA A 108 -7.22 -4.55 -0.27
C ALA A 108 -6.86 -5.39 0.97
N ALA A 109 -6.10 -6.45 0.74
CA ALA A 109 -5.67 -7.40 1.76
C ALA A 109 -6.83 -7.99 2.60
N GLY A 110 -8.01 -8.16 2.00
CA GLY A 110 -9.17 -8.75 2.67
C GLY A 110 -9.85 -7.81 3.65
N GLY A 111 -9.81 -6.50 3.39
CA GLY A 111 -10.46 -5.47 4.20
C GLY A 111 -9.58 -4.88 5.31
N ARG A 112 -8.29 -5.25 5.38
CA ARG A 112 -7.35 -4.75 6.41
C ARG A 112 -7.34 -3.22 6.49
N TYR A 113 -7.46 -2.56 5.34
CA TYR A 113 -7.31 -1.12 5.23
C TYR A 113 -8.65 -0.36 5.18
N ASP A 114 -9.79 -1.03 5.44
CA ASP A 114 -11.13 -0.44 5.30
C ASP A 114 -11.34 0.75 6.25
N SER A 115 -10.77 0.72 7.45
CA SER A 115 -10.77 1.86 8.38
C SER A 115 -10.12 3.13 7.81
N LEU A 116 -9.29 3.03 6.76
CA LEU A 116 -8.70 4.20 6.09
C LEU A 116 -9.71 4.94 5.21
N ASP A 117 -10.86 4.34 4.88
CA ASP A 117 -11.90 4.97 4.04
C ASP A 117 -12.83 5.90 4.83
N LEU A 118 -12.81 5.84 6.17
CA LEU A 118 -13.76 6.58 6.99
C LEU A 118 -13.52 8.10 6.89
N PRO A 119 -14.58 8.90 6.69
CA PRO A 119 -14.49 10.35 6.84
C PRO A 119 -14.29 10.71 8.31
N GLY A 120 -13.58 11.81 8.54
CA GLY A 120 -13.34 12.31 9.89
C GLY A 120 -12.15 13.27 9.98
N PRO A 121 -11.85 13.77 11.17
CA PRO A 121 -10.80 14.75 11.39
C PRO A 121 -9.41 14.09 11.38
N TRP A 122 -9.01 13.56 10.22
CA TRP A 122 -7.67 13.03 9.99
C TRP A 122 -6.61 14.13 10.20
N ARG A 123 -5.45 13.75 10.73
CA ARG A 123 -4.34 14.69 10.92
C ARG A 123 -3.81 15.16 9.57
N THR A 124 -3.80 16.46 9.34
CA THR A 124 -3.34 17.07 8.08
C THR A 124 -1.87 17.47 8.11
N THR A 125 -1.23 17.42 6.93
CA THR A 125 0.05 18.07 6.66
C THR A 125 -0.19 19.47 6.06
N PRO A 126 0.37 20.56 6.63
CA PRO A 126 0.21 21.90 6.08
C PRO A 126 0.91 22.07 4.73
N ILE A 127 0.21 22.67 3.76
CA ILE A 127 0.76 23.13 2.49
C ILE A 127 1.10 24.61 2.62
N ALA A 128 2.40 24.90 2.74
CA ALA A 128 2.86 26.24 3.10
C ALA A 128 2.89 27.25 1.94
N ASP A 129 2.90 26.79 0.67
CA ASP A 129 2.88 27.70 -0.47
C ASP A 129 1.46 28.24 -0.67
N PRO A 130 1.24 29.57 -0.60
CA PRO A 130 -0.09 30.18 -0.78
C PRO A 130 -0.66 29.98 -2.19
N ASN A 131 0.13 29.54 -3.16
CA ASN A 131 -0.33 29.19 -4.50
C ASN A 131 -0.73 27.71 -4.61
N GLY A 132 -0.65 26.93 -3.53
CA GLY A 132 -1.02 25.52 -3.50
C GLY A 132 0.00 24.59 -4.15
N ASN A 133 1.28 24.98 -4.20
CA ASN A 133 2.35 24.10 -4.69
C ASN A 133 2.94 23.29 -3.53
N PHE A 134 3.23 22.02 -3.79
CA PHE A 134 3.86 21.11 -2.83
C PHE A 134 4.53 19.94 -3.55
N SER A 135 5.41 19.25 -2.82
CA SER A 135 6.03 18.01 -3.30
C SER A 135 5.29 16.81 -2.70
N VAL A 136 5.03 15.81 -3.53
CA VAL A 136 4.61 14.47 -3.11
C VAL A 136 5.83 13.55 -3.21
N ARG A 137 6.22 12.98 -2.07
CA ARG A 137 7.37 12.10 -1.93
C ARG A 137 6.88 10.67 -1.77
N VAL A 138 6.93 9.91 -2.87
CA VAL A 138 6.59 8.49 -2.91
C VAL A 138 7.84 7.69 -2.62
N HIS A 139 7.79 6.81 -1.64
CA HIS A 139 8.89 5.93 -1.26
C HIS A 139 8.60 4.51 -1.72
N ASP A 140 9.54 3.95 -2.47
CA ASP A 140 9.56 2.57 -2.95
C ASP A 140 10.62 1.80 -2.16
N LEU A 141 10.17 0.87 -1.32
CA LEU A 141 11.04 0.16 -0.40
C LEU A 141 11.91 -0.89 -1.11
N LEU A 142 11.48 -1.34 -2.29
CA LEU A 142 12.11 -2.42 -3.03
C LEU A 142 12.83 -1.94 -4.30
N ARG A 143 12.64 -0.66 -4.66
CA ARG A 143 13.20 -0.03 -5.86
C ARG A 143 12.72 -0.72 -7.14
N ASP A 144 11.45 -1.13 -7.12
CA ASP A 144 10.73 -1.75 -8.23
C ASP A 144 10.56 -0.80 -9.43
N GLY A 145 10.59 0.52 -9.20
CA GLY A 145 10.34 1.52 -10.24
C GLY A 145 8.85 1.83 -10.42
N ALA A 146 8.56 2.89 -11.18
CA ALA A 146 7.19 3.33 -11.48
C ALA A 146 7.00 3.55 -12.98
N ASP A 147 5.98 2.90 -13.55
CA ASP A 147 5.53 3.24 -14.89
C ASP A 147 4.90 4.63 -14.87
N LEU A 148 3.98 4.86 -13.92
CA LEU A 148 3.26 6.11 -13.72
C LEU A 148 2.94 6.34 -12.24
N ILE A 149 2.99 7.61 -11.84
CA ILE A 149 2.48 8.17 -10.60
C ILE A 149 1.42 9.19 -10.97
N TRP A 150 0.19 8.97 -10.52
CA TRP A 150 -0.90 9.93 -10.66
C TRP A 150 -1.21 10.52 -9.30
N ILE A 151 -1.48 11.83 -9.28
CA ILE A 151 -1.78 12.56 -8.06
C ILE A 151 -3.04 13.36 -8.29
N TRP A 152 -4.07 13.01 -7.53
CA TRP A 152 -5.33 13.73 -7.48
C TRP A 152 -5.45 14.49 -6.17
N VAL A 153 -6.18 15.60 -6.20
CA VAL A 153 -6.52 16.37 -5.01
C VAL A 153 -8.01 16.68 -5.04
N THR A 154 -8.67 16.54 -3.89
CA THR A 154 -10.11 16.80 -3.78
C THR A 154 -10.50 18.20 -4.25
N GLU A 155 -11.64 18.36 -4.90
CA GLU A 155 -12.17 19.64 -5.37
C GLU A 155 -12.44 20.61 -4.21
N PRO A 156 -12.39 21.94 -4.45
CA PRO A 156 -12.87 22.93 -3.48
C PRO A 156 -14.32 22.65 -3.08
N GLY A 157 -14.59 22.60 -1.77
CA GLY A 157 -15.92 22.37 -1.20
C GLY A 157 -16.21 20.92 -0.79
N PHE A 158 -15.34 19.97 -1.13
CA PHE A 158 -15.34 18.64 -0.50
C PHE A 158 -14.97 18.76 0.99
N ASP A 159 -15.69 18.06 1.87
CA ASP A 159 -15.44 18.01 3.31
C ASP A 159 -14.96 16.61 3.72
N PRO A 160 -13.64 16.38 3.86
CA PRO A 160 -13.09 15.08 4.26
C PRO A 160 -13.53 14.62 5.66
N THR A 161 -14.05 15.52 6.48
CA THR A 161 -14.48 15.20 7.85
C THR A 161 -15.86 14.56 7.91
N THR A 162 -16.67 14.71 6.85
CA THR A 162 -18.06 14.21 6.82
C THR A 162 -18.41 13.42 5.56
N GLN A 163 -17.63 13.53 4.49
CA GLN A 163 -17.95 12.92 3.19
C GLN A 163 -16.99 11.77 2.85
N PRO A 164 -17.51 10.58 2.48
CA PRO A 164 -16.67 9.53 1.93
C PRO A 164 -16.09 10.00 0.59
N LEU A 165 -14.82 9.66 0.34
CA LEU A 165 -14.12 10.07 -0.88
C LEU A 165 -14.63 9.30 -2.10
N THR A 166 -14.96 10.01 -3.17
CA THR A 166 -15.39 9.43 -4.45
C THR A 166 -14.53 9.95 -5.60
N TRP A 167 -14.64 9.32 -6.77
CA TRP A 167 -13.97 9.77 -7.99
C TRP A 167 -14.46 11.13 -8.48
N ASP A 168 -15.74 11.45 -8.27
CA ASP A 168 -16.33 12.74 -8.65
C ASP A 168 -15.80 13.90 -7.80
N ASP A 169 -15.20 13.61 -6.64
CA ASP A 169 -14.59 14.62 -5.77
C ASP A 169 -13.15 14.98 -6.19
N LEU A 170 -12.55 14.29 -7.18
CA LEU A 170 -11.11 14.34 -7.44
C LEU A 170 -10.74 15.05 -8.74
N VAL A 171 -9.79 15.98 -8.66
CA VAL A 171 -9.11 16.56 -9.83
C VAL A 171 -7.74 15.92 -9.99
N LEU A 172 -7.42 15.43 -11.18
CA LEU A 172 -6.08 14.97 -11.52
C LEU A 172 -5.15 16.17 -11.71
N GLU A 173 -4.25 16.41 -10.76
CA GLU A 173 -3.35 17.57 -10.78
C GLU A 173 -1.99 17.24 -11.41
N ARG A 174 -1.56 15.98 -11.31
CA ARG A 174 -0.27 15.54 -11.88
C ARG A 174 -0.30 14.11 -12.36
N THR A 175 0.39 13.88 -13.47
CA THR A 175 0.85 12.56 -13.90
C THR A 175 2.34 12.69 -14.16
N GLU A 176 3.13 11.86 -13.47
CA GLU A 176 4.58 11.75 -13.63
C GLU A 176 4.92 10.28 -13.91
N GLY A 177 6.03 9.96 -14.57
CA GLY A 177 6.37 8.56 -14.82
C GLY A 177 7.77 8.35 -15.34
N SER A 178 8.06 7.10 -15.68
CA SER A 178 9.40 6.59 -16.05
C SER A 178 10.41 6.69 -14.91
N PHE A 179 10.06 6.11 -13.76
CA PHE A 179 11.02 5.85 -12.71
C PHE A 179 11.62 4.46 -12.90
N GLU A 180 12.88 4.38 -13.33
CA GLU A 180 13.55 3.10 -13.54
C GLU A 180 13.70 2.32 -12.22
N PRO A 181 13.69 0.98 -12.28
CA PRO A 181 14.12 0.16 -11.15
C PRO A 181 15.50 0.61 -10.67
N ASP A 182 15.76 0.43 -9.38
CA ASP A 182 17.01 0.90 -8.77
C ASP A 182 17.27 2.42 -8.86
N TRP A 183 16.23 3.25 -9.02
CA TRP A 183 16.34 4.71 -8.89
C TRP A 183 15.83 5.23 -7.53
N GLY A 184 15.64 6.54 -7.40
CA GLY A 184 15.16 7.24 -6.21
C GLY A 184 16.26 7.74 -5.28
N ALA A 185 15.97 8.83 -4.55
CA ALA A 185 16.85 9.36 -3.51
C ALA A 185 16.78 8.48 -2.25
N PRO A 186 17.92 8.09 -1.66
CA PRO A 186 17.92 7.28 -0.44
C PRO A 186 17.36 8.07 0.74
N SER A 187 16.72 7.36 1.67
CA SER A 187 16.30 7.93 2.96
C SER A 187 17.39 7.70 4.02
N PRO A 188 17.64 8.66 4.93
CA PRO A 188 18.47 8.42 6.11
C PRO A 188 17.73 7.61 7.19
N GLU A 189 16.41 7.48 7.09
CA GLU A 189 15.57 6.81 8.08
C GLU A 189 15.71 5.28 7.97
N PRO A 190 16.06 4.56 9.05
CA PRO A 190 16.28 3.12 9.00
C PRO A 190 15.07 2.28 8.55
N HIS A 191 13.85 2.76 8.77
CA HIS A 191 12.61 2.09 8.37
C HIS A 191 12.19 2.39 6.92
N LEU A 192 12.95 3.21 6.20
CA LEU A 192 12.74 3.55 4.78
C LEU A 192 13.95 3.09 3.95
N PRO A 193 14.22 1.77 3.86
CA PRO A 193 15.17 1.27 2.88
C PRO A 193 14.63 1.54 1.47
N GLY A 194 15.48 1.67 0.46
CA GLY A 194 15.04 1.85 -0.93
C GLY A 194 15.22 3.26 -1.46
N GLY A 195 14.25 3.77 -2.23
CA GLY A 195 14.36 5.01 -2.99
C GLY A 195 13.10 5.87 -2.92
N THR A 196 13.28 7.20 -2.91
CA THR A 196 12.20 8.18 -2.91
C THR A 196 12.12 8.90 -4.25
N TYR A 197 10.91 8.98 -4.80
CA TYR A 197 10.55 9.80 -5.94
C TYR A 197 9.87 11.07 -5.44
N GLU A 198 10.33 12.22 -5.90
CA GLU A 198 9.70 13.50 -5.57
C GLU A 198 8.99 14.04 -6.81
N VAL A 199 7.70 14.30 -6.65
CA VAL A 199 6.83 14.82 -7.72
C VAL A 199 6.26 16.17 -7.27
N VAL A 200 6.55 17.22 -8.02
CA VAL A 200 6.03 18.57 -7.73
C VAL A 200 4.61 18.70 -8.30
N VAL A 201 3.68 19.12 -7.44
CA VAL A 201 2.25 19.27 -7.72
C VAL A 201 1.84 20.72 -7.48
N SER A 202 0.89 21.20 -8.28
CA SER A 202 0.23 22.49 -8.09
C SER A 202 -1.26 22.25 -8.03
N ALA A 203 -1.92 22.68 -6.95
CA ALA A 203 -3.35 22.50 -6.72
C ALA A 203 -3.99 23.84 -6.30
N PRO A 204 -3.96 24.86 -7.18
CA PRO A 204 -4.39 26.22 -6.83
C PRO A 204 -5.88 26.31 -6.53
N GLY A 205 -6.28 27.33 -5.77
CA GLY A 205 -7.69 27.61 -5.46
C GLY A 205 -8.31 26.75 -4.36
N ARG A 206 -7.49 25.99 -3.63
CA ARG A 206 -7.87 25.18 -2.47
C ARG A 206 -7.55 25.89 -1.16
N SER A 207 -8.29 25.57 -0.10
CA SER A 207 -8.14 26.13 1.26
C SER A 207 -8.67 25.13 2.28
N GLY A 208 -8.07 25.07 3.47
CA GLY A 208 -8.44 24.12 4.51
C GLY A 208 -8.12 22.66 4.16
N HIS A 209 -8.86 21.73 4.78
CA HIS A 209 -8.61 20.29 4.72
C HIS A 209 -8.99 19.69 3.35
N HIS A 210 -8.01 19.07 2.69
CA HIS A 210 -8.17 18.31 1.45
C HIS A 210 -7.52 16.92 1.57
N VAL A 211 -7.85 16.02 0.63
CA VAL A 211 -7.19 14.72 0.50
C VAL A 211 -6.39 14.70 -0.81
N VAL A 212 -5.13 14.30 -0.71
CA VAL A 212 -4.27 13.96 -1.85
C VAL A 212 -4.31 12.45 -2.02
N VAL A 213 -4.74 11.99 -3.19
CA VAL A 213 -4.69 10.57 -3.56
C VAL A 213 -3.51 10.37 -4.50
N THR A 214 -2.58 9.50 -4.13
CA THR A 214 -1.46 9.11 -5.00
C THR A 214 -1.66 7.67 -5.45
N GLN A 215 -1.75 7.46 -6.77
CA GLN A 215 -1.63 6.13 -7.36
C GLN A 215 -0.19 5.93 -7.82
N PHE A 216 0.51 4.96 -7.24
CA PHE A 216 1.86 4.57 -7.64
C PHE A 216 1.79 3.21 -8.34
N ALA A 217 1.87 3.20 -9.67
CA ALA A 217 1.85 1.98 -10.47
C ALA A 217 3.27 1.47 -10.75
N LEU A 218 3.51 0.23 -10.36
CA LEU A 218 4.83 -0.40 -10.44
C LEU A 218 5.20 -0.75 -11.87
N THR A 219 6.49 -0.67 -12.18
CA THR A 219 7.00 -0.95 -13.52
C THR A 219 6.75 -2.40 -13.95
N GLY A 220 6.07 -2.56 -15.09
CA GLY A 220 5.86 -3.86 -15.71
C GLY A 220 4.88 -4.78 -14.98
N GLN A 221 4.07 -4.24 -14.06
CA GLN A 221 3.09 -5.00 -13.28
C GLN A 221 1.69 -4.37 -13.39
N GLU A 222 0.65 -5.19 -13.35
CA GLU A 222 -0.72 -4.71 -13.12
C GLU A 222 -0.96 -4.51 -11.63
N ARG A 223 -0.06 -3.79 -10.96
CA ARG A 223 -0.13 -3.51 -9.52
C ARG A 223 0.05 -2.04 -9.25
N SER A 224 -0.82 -1.48 -8.41
CA SER A 224 -0.70 -0.09 -7.97
C SER A 224 -1.02 0.09 -6.50
N HIS A 225 -0.23 0.94 -5.85
CA HIS A 225 -0.53 1.46 -4.53
C HIS A 225 -1.55 2.60 -4.62
N TRP A 226 -2.44 2.70 -3.62
CA TRP A 226 -3.43 3.77 -3.50
C TRP A 226 -3.30 4.43 -2.15
N LEU A 227 -2.83 5.67 -2.16
CA LEU A 227 -2.19 6.30 -1.02
C LEU A 227 -2.88 7.63 -0.73
N CYS A 228 -3.74 7.66 0.29
CA CYS A 228 -4.41 8.88 0.74
C CYS A 228 -3.59 9.62 1.80
N SER A 229 -3.33 10.90 1.56
CA SER A 229 -2.69 11.82 2.50
C SER A 229 -3.59 13.02 2.76
N ASP A 230 -3.90 13.29 4.01
CA ASP A 230 -4.68 14.46 4.41
C ASP A 230 -3.78 15.70 4.52
N VAL A 231 -4.19 16.79 3.87
CA VAL A 231 -3.42 18.04 3.80
C VAL A 231 -4.28 19.24 4.15
N ASP A 232 -3.64 20.35 4.51
CA ASP A 232 -4.30 21.62 4.84
C ASP A 232 -3.69 22.76 4.03
N PHE A 233 -4.47 23.40 3.16
CA PHE A 233 -4.03 24.51 2.31
C PHE A 233 -4.12 25.89 3.00
N GLY A 234 -4.47 25.94 4.29
CA GLY A 234 -4.61 27.18 5.08
C GLY A 234 -6.00 27.81 5.00
#